data_AF-A0A061P4U7-F1
#
_entry.id   AF-A0A061P4U7-F1
#
_cell.length_a   1.000
_cell.length_b   1.000
_cell.length_c   1.000
_cell.angle_alpha   90.00
_cell.angle_beta   90.00
_cell.angle_gamma   90.00
#
_symmetry.space_group_name_H-M   'P 1'
#
loop_
_entity.id
_entity.type
_entity.pdbx_description
1 polymer ?
#
loop_
_entity_poly.entity_id
_entity_poly.type
_entity_poly.pdbx_seq_one_letter_code
_entity_poly.pdbx_strand_id
1 'polypeptide(L)'
;MERVRERATDCKPQMISMTLNGERVSIQANETDRLTDVLRHGEPSLTGTKLSCGIGRCGACSVLVNGELVNSCLLMAYQVEGAL
;
A
#
# COMPACT_ATOMS: atom_id res chain seq x y z
N MET A 1 10.14 -6.99 -25.03
CA MET A 1 9.64 -5.82 -25.77
C MET A 1 8.12 -5.86 -25.58
N GLU A 2 7.41 -4.95 -24.92
CA GLU A 2 7.72 -3.66 -24.30
C GLU A 2 7.64 -3.71 -22.77
N ARG A 3 8.40 -2.81 -22.12
CA ARG A 3 8.29 -2.55 -20.68
C ARG A 3 6.99 -1.79 -20.42
N VAL A 4 6.04 -2.39 -19.71
CA VAL A 4 4.90 -1.68 -19.09
C VAL A 4 5.45 -0.83 -17.93
N ARG A 5 6.15 0.26 -18.26
CA ARG A 5 6.60 1.29 -17.33
C ARG A 5 6.43 2.65 -17.99
N GLU A 6 5.20 3.01 -18.29
CA GLU A 6 4.88 4.35 -18.79
C GLU A 6 3.40 4.63 -18.52
N ARG A 7 3.12 5.16 -17.31
CA ARG A 7 2.11 6.18 -16.97
C ARG A 7 1.98 6.31 -15.44
N ALA A 8 2.94 7.01 -14.85
CA ALA A 8 2.81 7.63 -13.52
C ALA A 8 3.61 8.93 -13.57
N THR A 9 3.22 9.85 -14.47
CA THR A 9 4.06 11.02 -14.81
C THR A 9 3.45 12.35 -14.39
N ASP A 10 2.36 12.36 -13.63
CA ASP A 10 1.89 13.57 -12.95
C ASP A 10 1.10 13.23 -11.69
N CYS A 11 1.74 12.54 -10.74
CA CYS A 11 1.16 12.31 -9.43
C CYS A 11 2.22 12.69 -8.40
N LYS A 12 1.89 13.65 -7.53
CA LYS A 12 2.85 14.18 -6.58
C LYS A 12 3.09 13.15 -5.47
N PRO A 13 4.35 12.80 -5.18
CA PRO A 13 4.64 11.97 -4.03
C PRO A 13 4.29 12.75 -2.75
N GLN A 14 3.57 12.10 -1.85
CA GLN A 14 3.16 12.63 -0.55
C GLN A 14 3.70 11.74 0.56
N MET A 15 4.02 12.37 1.70
CA MET A 15 4.44 11.67 2.91
C MET A 15 3.21 11.27 3.68
N ILE A 16 3.04 9.97 3.92
CA ILE A 16 1.94 9.41 4.68
C ILE A 16 2.48 8.84 5.99
N SER A 17 1.88 9.23 7.12
CA SER A 17 2.29 8.76 8.45
C SER A 17 1.26 7.79 9.02
N MET A 18 1.70 6.63 9.50
CA MET A 18 0.84 5.62 10.11
C MET A 18 1.58 4.82 11.19
N THR A 19 0.84 4.06 11.98
CA THR A 19 1.41 3.02 12.84
C THR A 19 1.37 1.70 12.09
N LEU A 20 2.53 1.09 11.89
CA LEU A 20 2.68 -0.18 11.19
C LEU A 20 3.25 -1.20 12.16
N ASN A 21 2.45 -2.22 12.50
CA ASN A 21 2.81 -3.26 13.47
C ASN A 21 3.32 -2.71 14.82
N GLY A 22 2.75 -1.59 15.27
CA GLY A 22 3.11 -0.94 16.53
C GLY A 22 4.24 0.08 16.45
N GLU A 23 4.86 0.26 15.27
CA GLU A 23 5.92 1.26 15.05
C GLU A 23 5.40 2.43 14.19
N ARG A 24 5.71 3.67 14.57
CA ARG A 24 5.35 4.84 13.76
C ARG A 24 6.28 4.91 12.54
N VAL A 25 5.69 4.93 11.35
CA VAL A 25 6.41 5.02 10.09
C VAL A 25 5.86 6.16 9.25
N SER A 26 6.73 6.78 8.46
CA SER A 26 6.35 7.75 7.44
C SER A 26 6.86 7.25 6.09
N ILE A 27 5.93 7.00 5.17
CA ILE A 27 6.21 6.44 3.84
C ILE A 27 5.98 7.50 2.78
N GLN A 28 6.78 7.46 1.70
CA GLN A 28 6.51 8.26 0.50
C GLN A 28 5.68 7.43 -0.47
N ALA A 29 4.53 7.94 -0.91
CA ALA A 29 3.71 7.28 -1.91
C ALA A 29 3.02 8.28 -2.83
N ASN A 30 2.69 7.86 -4.05
CA ASN A 30 1.88 8.63 -4.98
C ASN A 30 0.39 8.43 -4.66
N GLU A 31 -0.49 9.33 -5.11
CA GLU A 31 -1.95 9.22 -4.91
C GLU A 31 -2.54 7.95 -5.56
N THR A 32 -1.85 7.40 -6.56
CA THR A 32 -2.25 6.17 -7.27
C THR A 32 -1.64 4.89 -6.67
N ASP A 33 -0.81 4.99 -5.63
CA ASP A 33 -0.16 3.82 -5.05
C ASP A 33 -1.13 3.09 -4.12
N ARG A 34 -1.25 1.77 -4.34
CA ARG A 34 -2.04 0.89 -3.48
C ARG A 34 -1.24 0.56 -2.22
N LEU A 35 -1.93 0.34 -1.12
CA LEU A 35 -1.30 -0.02 0.15
C LEU A 35 -0.46 -1.30 0.03
N THR A 36 -0.93 -2.32 -0.71
CA THR A 36 -0.13 -3.54 -0.93
C THR A 36 1.21 -3.25 -1.60
N ASP A 37 1.25 -2.32 -2.55
CA ASP A 37 2.47 -1.99 -3.29
C ASP A 37 3.43 -1.23 -2.39
N VAL A 38 2.94 -0.26 -1.62
CA VAL A 38 3.80 0.49 -0.68
C VAL A 38 4.33 -0.40 0.45
N LEU A 39 3.51 -1.29 1.02
CA LEU A 39 3.98 -2.21 2.06
C LEU A 39 5.07 -3.16 1.54
N ARG A 40 4.98 -3.59 0.28
CA ARG A 40 5.91 -4.59 -0.27
C ARG A 40 7.18 -3.96 -0.85
N HIS A 41 7.05 -2.81 -1.48
CA HIS A 41 8.10 -2.18 -2.28
C HIS A 41 8.59 -0.84 -1.72
N GLY A 42 7.88 -0.28 -0.74
CA GLY A 42 8.33 0.90 0.00
C GLY A 42 9.30 0.55 1.12
N GLU A 43 9.59 1.54 1.93
CA GLU A 43 10.45 1.45 3.10
C GLU A 43 9.60 1.72 4.35
N PRO A 44 9.38 0.71 5.23
CA PRO A 44 10.00 -0.62 5.26
C PRO A 44 9.38 -1.65 4.29
N SER A 45 10.22 -2.52 3.70
CA SER A 45 9.77 -3.58 2.77
C SER A 45 9.23 -4.82 3.50
N LEU A 46 7.92 -4.87 3.69
CA LEU A 46 7.19 -5.97 4.32
C LEU A 46 6.58 -6.91 3.26
N THR A 47 7.33 -7.95 2.90
CA THR A 47 6.93 -8.91 1.85
C THR A 47 5.95 -10.00 2.30
N GLY A 48 5.52 -9.97 3.56
CA GLY A 48 4.57 -10.91 4.16
C GLY A 48 3.21 -10.89 3.46
N THR A 49 2.63 -9.71 3.26
CA THR A 49 1.38 -9.50 2.53
C THR A 49 1.54 -9.88 1.06
N LYS A 50 0.67 -10.77 0.54
CA LYS A 50 0.82 -11.32 -0.81
C LYS A 50 -0.14 -10.65 -1.79
N LEU A 51 0.38 -10.27 -2.96
CA LEU A 51 -0.45 -9.82 -4.08
C LEU A 51 -0.66 -11.01 -5.03
N SER A 52 -1.90 -11.48 -5.15
CA SER A 52 -2.28 -12.57 -6.06
C SER A 52 -3.28 -12.11 -7.11
N CYS A 53 -4.56 -11.91 -6.76
CA CYS A 53 -5.57 -11.49 -7.75
C CYS A 53 -5.56 -9.99 -8.07
N GLY A 54 -5.13 -9.13 -7.14
CA GLY A 54 -5.10 -7.67 -7.32
C GLY A 54 -6.45 -6.96 -7.50
N ILE A 55 -7.56 -7.69 -7.32
CA ILE A 55 -8.94 -7.24 -7.55
C ILE A 55 -9.88 -7.50 -6.35
N GLY A 56 -9.33 -7.79 -5.18
CA GLY A 56 -10.10 -8.01 -3.95
C GLY A 56 -10.84 -9.35 -3.83
N ARG A 57 -10.58 -10.32 -4.71
CA ARG A 57 -11.27 -11.62 -4.72
C ARG A 57 -10.68 -12.65 -3.75
N CYS A 58 -9.35 -12.75 -3.67
CA CYS A 58 -8.68 -13.90 -3.05
C CYS A 58 -8.29 -13.71 -1.57
N GLY A 59 -8.32 -12.50 -1.03
CA GLY A 59 -7.93 -12.23 0.36
C GLY A 59 -6.43 -12.38 0.70
N ALA A 60 -5.58 -12.85 -0.22
CA ALA A 60 -4.13 -13.00 0.00
C ALA A 60 -3.40 -11.71 0.45
N CYS A 61 -3.98 -10.54 0.15
CA CYS A 61 -3.45 -9.22 0.52
C CYS A 61 -4.12 -8.64 1.78
N SER A 62 -4.84 -9.46 2.57
CA SER A 62 -5.57 -8.95 3.73
C SER A 62 -4.63 -8.40 4.79
N VAL A 63 -4.98 -7.24 5.35
CA VAL A 63 -4.28 -6.59 6.46
C VAL A 63 -5.30 -6.07 7.46
N LEU A 64 -4.87 -5.79 8.68
CA LEU A 64 -5.67 -5.08 9.67
C LEU A 64 -5.38 -3.58 9.58
N VAL A 65 -6.43 -2.77 9.47
CA VAL A 65 -6.35 -1.31 9.58
C VAL A 65 -7.30 -0.91 10.69
N ASN A 66 -6.79 -0.33 11.79
CA ASN A 66 -7.60 0.02 12.96
C ASN A 66 -8.45 -1.15 13.49
N GLY A 67 -7.94 -2.39 13.39
CA GLY A 67 -8.64 -3.61 13.82
C GLY A 67 -9.61 -4.22 12.80
N GLU A 68 -9.86 -3.56 11.67
CA GLU A 68 -10.71 -4.09 10.60
C GLU A 68 -9.91 -4.83 9.53
N LEU A 69 -10.40 -6.00 9.12
CA LEU A 69 -9.76 -6.80 8.07
C LEU A 69 -10.14 -6.24 6.69
N VAL A 70 -9.15 -5.76 5.95
CA VAL A 70 -9.35 -5.11 4.64
C VAL A 70 -8.42 -5.69 3.58
N ASN A 71 -8.87 -5.67 2.32
CA ASN A 71 -8.04 -6.03 1.17
C ASN A 71 -7.12 -4.86 0.79
N SER A 72 -5.84 -4.92 1.17
CA SER A 72 -4.89 -3.83 0.87
C SER A 72 -4.69 -3.56 -0.62
N CYS A 73 -5.04 -4.50 -1.52
CA CYS A 73 -4.92 -4.30 -2.96
C CYS A 73 -5.99 -3.37 -3.56
N LEU A 74 -7.04 -3.06 -2.79
CA LEU A 74 -8.10 -2.13 -3.15
C LEU A 74 -8.07 -0.84 -2.31
N LEU A 75 -7.10 -0.72 -1.40
CA LEU A 75 -6.95 0.45 -0.54
C LEU A 75 -5.76 1.27 -1.04
N MET A 76 -5.95 2.58 -1.20
CA MET A 76 -4.87 3.50 -1.58
C MET A 76 -4.04 3.86 -0.36
N ALA A 77 -2.74 4.07 -0.55
CA ALA A 77 -1.82 4.34 0.55
C ALA A 77 -2.20 5.59 1.35
N TYR A 78 -2.69 6.65 0.68
CA TYR A 78 -3.10 7.87 1.37
C TYR A 78 -4.32 7.69 2.29
N GLN A 79 -5.12 6.64 2.10
CA GLN A 79 -6.32 6.40 2.91
C GLN A 79 -6.01 5.90 4.32
N VAL A 80 -4.76 5.49 4.58
CA VAL A 80 -4.32 5.02 5.90
C VAL A 80 -3.50 6.08 6.66
N GLU A 81 -3.55 7.34 6.23
CA GLU A 81 -2.99 8.46 6.99
C GLU A 81 -3.56 8.46 8.42
N GLY A 82 -2.68 8.46 9.41
CA GLY A 82 -3.04 8.47 10.83
C GLY A 82 -3.61 7.15 11.36
N ALA A 83 -3.59 6.06 10.58
CA ALA A 83 -4.06 4.75 11.05
C ALA A 83 -3.16 4.19 12.18
N LEU A 84 -3.77 3.37 13.04
CA LEU A 84 -3.18 2.72 14.23
C LEU A 84 -2.91 1.23 14.01
#